data_AF-A0A3B0P9P5-F1
#
_entry.id   AF-A0A3B0P9P5-F1
#
_cell.length_a   1.000
_cell.length_b   1.000
_cell.length_c   1.000
_cell.angle_alpha   90.00
_cell.angle_beta   90.00
_cell.angle_gamma   90.00
#
_symmetry.space_group_name_H-M   'P 1'
#
loop_
_entity.id
_entity.type
_entity.pdbx_description
1 polymer ?
#
loop_
_entity_poly.entity_id
_entity_poly.type
_entity_poly.pdbx_seq_one_letter_code
_entity_poly.pdbx_strand_id
1 'polypeptide(L)' 'MGNLFYVNRGETLLKHEISNFRNFKNKYPVYSSQTTNNGLMGYYKTYLFENAITW' A
#
# COMPACT_ATOMS: atom_id res chain seq x y z
N MET A 1 25.79 11.77 14.72
CA MET A 1 25.15 10.65 13.99
C MET A 1 23.71 11.03 13.72
N GLY A 2 23.35 11.31 12.46
CA GLY A 2 22.03 11.83 12.09
C GLY A 2 21.00 10.72 11.85
N ASN A 3 19.71 11.03 12.04
CA ASN A 3 18.61 10.14 11.70
C ASN A 3 18.56 9.94 10.17
N LEU A 4 18.89 8.73 9.71
CA LEU A 4 18.78 8.35 8.29
C LEU A 4 17.32 8.11 7.85
N PHE A 5 16.44 7.76 8.79
CA PHE A 5 15.05 7.38 8.50
C PHE A 5 14.08 7.93 9.56
N TYR A 6 12.86 8.23 9.13
CA TYR A 6 11.74 8.57 10.01
C TYR A 6 10.82 7.36 10.15
N VAL A 7 10.62 6.90 11.39
CA VAL A 7 9.75 5.74 11.69
C VAL A 7 8.40 6.25 12.18
N ASN A 8 7.35 5.98 11.41
CA ASN A 8 5.96 6.31 11.73
C ASN A 8 5.08 5.05 11.67
N ARG A 9 3.93 5.08 12.34
CA ARG A 9 2.94 3.99 12.26
C ARG A 9 2.22 4.04 10.90
N GLY A 10 2.11 2.90 10.23
CA GLY A 10 1.34 2.77 8.98
C GLY A 10 -0.17 2.75 9.20
N GLU A 11 -0.91 2.91 8.11
CA GLU A 11 -2.38 2.82 8.07
C GLU A 11 -2.82 1.36 7.87
N THR A 12 -3.89 0.93 8.55
CA THR A 12 -4.43 -0.42 8.41
C THR A 12 -5.48 -0.45 7.30
N LEU A 13 -5.20 -1.20 6.23
CA LEU A 13 -6.13 -1.40 5.11
C LEU A 13 -6.98 -2.65 5.28
N LEU A 14 -8.31 -2.50 5.20
CA LEU A 14 -9.24 -3.62 5.24
C LEU A 14 -9.38 -4.24 3.85
N LYS A 15 -9.33 -5.58 3.77
CA LYS A 15 -9.39 -6.32 2.50
C LYS A 15 -10.60 -5.98 1.63
N HIS A 16 -11.75 -5.70 2.24
CA HIS A 16 -12.99 -5.41 1.50
C HIS A 16 -12.97 -4.03 0.80
N GLU A 17 -12.05 -3.14 1.17
CA GLU A 17 -11.89 -1.86 0.50
C GLU A 17 -10.89 -1.92 -0.67
N ILE A 18 -10.17 -3.03 -0.82
CA ILE A 18 -9.20 -3.25 -1.90
C ILE A 18 -9.93 -3.92 -3.06
N SER A 19 -9.77 -3.34 -4.25
CA SER A 19 -10.34 -3.89 -5.47
C SER A 19 -9.32 -4.70 -6.23
N ASN A 20 -9.72 -5.86 -6.76
CA ASN A 20 -8.84 -6.68 -7.61
C ASN A 20 -8.51 -6.00 -8.95
N PHE A 21 -9.34 -5.05 -9.39
CA PHE A 21 -9.22 -4.40 -10.69
C PHE A 21 -8.98 -2.90 -10.54
N ARG A 22 -8.07 -2.38 -11.36
CA ARG A 22 -7.83 -0.94 -11.47
C ARG A 22 -9.00 -0.29 -12.17
N ASN A 23 -9.51 0.80 -11.60
CA ASN A 23 -10.51 1.63 -12.25
C ASN A 23 -10.30 3.10 -11.87
N PHE A 24 -11.21 3.99 -12.32
CA PHE A 24 -11.09 5.42 -12.05
C PHE A 24 -11.10 5.75 -10.54
N LYS A 25 -11.84 4.97 -9.74
CA LYS A 25 -11.94 5.12 -8.29
C LYS A 25 -10.77 4.47 -7.57
N ASN A 26 -10.44 3.22 -7.90
CA ASN A 26 -9.38 2.43 -7.29
C ASN A 26 -8.16 2.39 -8.22
N LYS A 27 -7.28 3.37 -8.07
CA LYS A 27 -6.16 3.60 -8.99
C LYS A 27 -4.79 3.41 -8.36
N TYR A 28 -4.71 3.31 -7.02
CA TYR A 28 -3.45 3.21 -6.29
C TYR A 28 -3.15 1.74 -6.00
N PRO A 29 -2.05 1.16 -6.52
CA PRO A 29 -1.71 -0.23 -6.27
C PRO A 29 -1.36 -0.44 -4.79
N VAL A 30 -1.85 -1.55 -4.23
CA VAL A 30 -1.55 -2.00 -2.87
C VAL A 30 -0.67 -3.22 -2.97
N TYR A 31 0.53 -3.12 -2.41
CA TYR A 31 1.47 -4.23 -2.30
C TYR A 31 1.47 -4.76 -0.87
N SER A 32 1.73 -6.06 -0.73
CA SER A 32 1.93 -6.72 0.56
C SER A 32 3.03 -7.75 0.43
N SER A 33 3.41 -8.38 1.55
CA SER A 33 4.48 -9.38 1.62
C SER A 33 4.13 -10.74 0.97
N GLN A 34 3.19 -10.76 0.03
CA GLN A 34 2.78 -11.95 -0.70
C GLN A 34 3.87 -12.35 -1.70
N THR A 35 4.11 -13.66 -1.83
CA THR A 35 5.05 -14.21 -2.83
C THR A 35 4.42 -14.40 -4.21
N THR A 36 3.10 -14.21 -4.31
CA THR A 36 2.32 -14.35 -5.54
C THR A 36 2.04 -12.99 -6.18
N ASN A 37 1.77 -12.99 -7.48
CA ASN A 37 1.40 -11.79 -8.25
C ASN A 37 2.35 -10.59 -8.03
N ASN A 38 3.65 -10.86 -7.84
CA ASN A 38 4.67 -9.85 -7.56
C ASN A 38 4.33 -8.95 -6.36
N GLY A 39 3.66 -9.51 -5.35
CA GLY A 39 3.23 -8.80 -4.13
C GLY A 39 1.98 -7.93 -4.31
N LEU A 40 1.45 -7.78 -5.54
CA LEU A 40 0.27 -6.95 -5.81
C LEU A 40 -0.98 -7.59 -5.22
N MET A 41 -1.57 -6.90 -4.25
CA MET A 41 -2.80 -7.30 -3.55
C MET A 41 -4.06 -6.76 -4.23
N GLY A 42 -3.98 -5.60 -4.86
CA GLY A 42 -5.09 -4.97 -5.56
C GLY A 42 -4.93 -3.46 -5.65
N TYR A 43 -6.03 -2.73 -5.72
CA TYR A 43 -6.07 -1.28 -5.90
C TYR A 43 -6.96 -0.61 -4.86
N TYR A 44 -6.48 0.51 -4.32
CA TYR A 44 -7.18 1.32 -3.33
C TYR A 44 -7.61 2.67 -3.91
N LYS A 45 -8.63 3.26 -3.26
CA LYS A 45 -9.24 4.54 -3.65
C LYS A 45 -8.41 5.77 -3.27
N THR A 46 -7.67 5.69 -2.17
CA THR A 46 -6.96 6.85 -1.58
C THR A 46 -5.45 6.64 -1.67
N TYR A 47 -4.73 7.72 -1.87
CA TYR A 47 -3.28 7.71 -1.74
C TYR A 47 -2.88 7.78 -0.27
N LEU A 48 -2.02 6.89 0.20
CA LEU A 48 -1.68 6.81 1.63
C LEU A 48 -0.29 7.38 1.93
N PHE A 49 0.72 6.98 1.18
CA PHE A 49 2.11 7.32 1.48
C PHE A 49 2.98 7.34 0.22
N GLU A 50 3.99 8.21 0.22
CA GLU A 50 5.14 8.19 -0.69
C GLU A 50 6.41 7.83 0.08
N ASN A 51 7.39 7.25 -0.62
CA ASN A 51 8.75 7.08 -0.13
C ASN A 51 8.86 6.41 1.25
N ALA A 52 7.91 5.52 1.54
CA ALA A 52 7.80 4.81 2.81
C ALA A 52 7.75 3.30 2.58
N ILE A 53 8.36 2.55 3.50
CA ILE A 53 8.17 1.11 3.63
C ILE A 53 7.19 0.90 4.77
N THR A 54 6.07 0.24 4.48
CA THR A 54 5.00 -0.06 5.46
C THR A 54 4.79 -1.57 5.55
N TRP A 55 4.33 -2.05 6.70
CA TRP A 55 4.03 -3.46 6.96
C TRP A 55 2.59 -3.65 7.43
#